data_AF-A0A800JAY2-F1
#
_entry.id   AF-A0A800JAY2-F1
#
_cell.length_a   1.000
_cell.length_b   1.000
_cell.length_c   1.000
_cell.angle_alpha   90.00
_cell.angle_beta   90.00
_cell.angle_gamma   90.00
#
_symmetry.space_group_name_H-M   'P 1'
#
loop_
_entity.id
_entity.type
_entity.pdbx_description
1 polymer ?
#
loop_
_entity_poly.entity_id
_entity_poly.type
_entity_poly.pdbx_seq_one_letter_code
_entity_poly.pdbx_strand_id
1 'polypeptide(L)'
;HFDPECLECHVVGLKPWEAPADASESVLKFAGRTGFLSSQLTPHLKNVQCENCHGPARAHLENSKIHPANKEPKSACVSCHQGSHSPMFNFETYWPKIKH
;
A
#
# COMPACT_ATOMS: atom_id res chain seq x y z
N HIS A 1 -5.20 -11.52 -17.67
CA HIS A 1 -6.29 -10.52 -17.70
C HIS A 1 -5.84 -9.41 -16.75
N PHE A 2 -5.58 -8.20 -17.26
CA PHE A 2 -5.12 -7.05 -16.48
C PHE A 2 -6.32 -6.14 -16.25
N ASP A 3 -7.16 -6.51 -15.28
CA ASP A 3 -8.22 -5.61 -14.83
C ASP A 3 -7.57 -4.56 -13.90
N PRO A 4 -7.56 -3.27 -14.26
CA PRO A 4 -7.01 -2.22 -13.41
C PRO A 4 -7.60 -2.20 -12.00
N GLU A 5 -8.88 -2.56 -11.86
CA GLU A 5 -9.56 -2.62 -10.55
C GLU A 5 -8.98 -3.71 -9.64
N CYS A 6 -8.52 -4.81 -10.24
CA CYS A 6 -7.84 -5.88 -9.51
C CYS A 6 -6.41 -5.50 -9.12
N LEU A 7 -5.71 -4.69 -9.93
CA LEU A 7 -4.32 -4.34 -9.64
C LEU A 7 -4.20 -3.45 -8.41
N GLU A 8 -5.16 -2.55 -8.16
CA GLU A 8 -5.12 -1.61 -7.01
C GLU A 8 -4.93 -2.31 -5.67
N CYS A 9 -5.45 -3.53 -5.53
CA CYS A 9 -5.40 -4.31 -4.29
C CYS A 9 -4.39 -5.45 -4.30
N HIS A 10 -3.76 -5.73 -5.44
CA HIS A 10 -2.88 -6.89 -5.61
C HIS A 10 -1.47 -6.53 -6.03
N VAL A 11 -1.11 -5.24 -5.98
CA VAL A 11 0.26 -4.76 -6.19
C VAL A 11 0.58 -3.62 -5.22
N VAL A 12 1.87 -3.29 -5.10
CA VAL A 12 2.36 -2.16 -4.32
C VAL A 12 2.63 -0.96 -5.22
N GLY A 13 2.10 0.21 -4.84
CA GLY A 13 2.47 1.47 -5.48
C GLY A 13 1.98 1.62 -6.91
N LEU A 14 0.74 1.21 -7.21
CA LEU A 14 0.08 1.44 -8.51
C LEU A 14 -0.36 2.89 -8.72
N LYS A 15 -0.78 3.56 -7.64
CA LYS A 15 -1.24 4.96 -7.69
C LYS A 15 -0.04 5.90 -7.53
N PRO A 16 -0.06 7.09 -8.17
CA PRO A 16 0.89 8.14 -7.89
C PRO A 16 0.98 8.43 -6.39
N TRP A 17 2.20 8.52 -5.86
CA TRP A 17 2.38 8.74 -4.44
C TRP A 17 2.08 10.19 -4.05
N GLU A 18 1.19 10.37 -3.08
CA GLU A 18 0.86 11.65 -2.48
C GLU A 18 1.77 11.90 -1.26
N ALA A 19 2.53 12.99 -1.31
CA ALA A 19 3.42 13.35 -0.22
C ALA A 19 2.63 13.98 0.95
N PRO A 20 2.98 13.65 2.21
CA PRO A 20 2.48 14.37 3.39
C PRO A 20 2.77 15.88 3.30
N ALA A 21 1.91 16.70 3.91
CA ALA A 21 2.06 18.15 3.90
C ALA A 21 3.38 18.63 4.56
N ASP A 22 3.92 17.84 5.48
CA ASP A 22 5.18 18.07 6.21
C ASP A 22 6.39 17.33 5.60
N ALA A 23 6.26 16.77 4.39
CA ALA A 23 7.35 16.07 3.73
C ALA A 23 8.54 17.00 3.47
N SER A 24 9.75 16.50 3.76
CA SER A 24 10.99 17.21 3.44
C SER A 24 11.20 17.32 1.93
N GLU A 25 12.01 18.29 1.50
CA GLU A 25 12.32 18.49 0.08
C GLU A 25 12.98 17.24 -0.56
N SER A 26 13.80 16.53 0.20
CA SER A 26 14.38 15.25 -0.20
C SER A 26 13.35 14.16 -0.49
N VAL A 27 12.17 14.25 0.14
CA VAL A 27 11.04 13.32 -0.02
C VAL A 27 10.09 13.82 -1.12
N LEU A 28 9.84 15.13 -1.21
CA LEU A 28 8.96 15.75 -2.22
C LEU A 28 9.36 15.44 -3.67
N LYS A 29 10.65 15.19 -3.95
CA LYS A 29 11.11 14.76 -5.28
C LYS A 29 10.50 13.45 -5.80
N PHE A 30 9.82 12.70 -4.93
CA PHE A 30 9.10 11.48 -5.29
C PHE A 30 7.59 11.67 -5.44
N ALA A 31 7.04 12.84 -5.12
CA ALA A 31 5.61 13.11 -5.27
C ALA A 31 5.15 12.86 -6.71
N GLY A 32 3.99 12.22 -6.87
CA GLY A 32 3.42 11.85 -8.17
C GLY A 32 4.09 10.66 -8.86
N ARG A 33 5.17 10.10 -8.32
CA ARG A 33 5.80 8.90 -8.89
C ARG A 33 5.04 7.64 -8.48
N THR A 34 5.13 6.62 -9.32
CA THR A 34 4.47 5.33 -9.15
C THR A 34 5.54 4.24 -9.03
N GLY A 35 5.27 3.19 -8.25
CA GLY A 35 6.16 2.04 -8.06
C GLY A 35 5.91 0.93 -9.07
N PHE A 36 4.70 0.36 -9.08
CA PHE A 36 4.34 -0.74 -9.97
C PHE A 36 4.15 -0.26 -11.41
N LEU A 37 4.91 -0.84 -12.35
CA LEU A 37 4.81 -0.53 -13.78
C LEU A 37 4.15 -1.67 -14.56
N SER A 38 4.61 -2.89 -14.31
CA SER A 38 3.99 -4.10 -14.89
C SER A 38 4.47 -5.34 -14.16
N SER A 39 3.78 -6.46 -14.40
CA SER A 39 4.14 -7.76 -13.83
C SER A 39 5.51 -8.27 -14.29
N GLN A 40 6.04 -7.75 -15.40
CA GLN A 40 7.31 -8.10 -16.02
C GLN A 40 8.43 -7.15 -15.59
N LEU A 41 8.15 -5.84 -15.50
CA LEU A 41 9.13 -4.82 -15.16
C LEU A 41 9.35 -4.69 -13.64
N THR A 42 8.29 -4.83 -12.86
CA THR A 42 8.32 -4.69 -11.39
C THR A 42 7.73 -5.93 -10.71
N PRO A 43 8.31 -7.13 -10.95
CA PRO A 43 7.75 -8.37 -10.41
C PRO A 43 7.80 -8.43 -8.88
N HIS A 44 8.72 -7.72 -8.26
CA HIS A 44 8.89 -7.63 -6.81
C HIS A 44 7.80 -6.79 -6.12
N LEU A 45 7.01 -6.01 -6.86
CA LEU A 45 5.89 -5.22 -6.33
C LEU A 45 4.54 -5.93 -6.51
N LYS A 46 4.55 -7.22 -6.85
CA LYS A 46 3.34 -8.05 -6.89
C LYS A 46 2.86 -8.39 -5.48
N ASN A 47 1.57 -8.66 -5.39
CA ASN A 47 0.83 -9.07 -4.20
C ASN A 47 0.74 -7.96 -3.13
N VAL A 48 0.04 -8.28 -2.05
CA VAL A 48 -0.11 -7.42 -0.87
C VAL A 48 1.16 -7.50 -0.03
N GLN A 49 1.75 -6.35 0.30
CA GLN A 49 2.95 -6.21 1.12
C GLN A 49 2.75 -5.13 2.19
N CYS A 50 3.80 -4.85 2.97
CA CYS A 50 3.82 -3.87 4.05
C CYS A 50 3.23 -2.52 3.61
N GLU A 51 3.61 -2.07 2.42
CA GLU A 51 3.27 -0.75 1.89
C GLU A 51 1.80 -0.59 1.51
N ASN A 52 1.06 -1.68 1.28
CA ASN A 52 -0.39 -1.60 1.04
C ASN A 52 -1.13 -1.06 2.27
N CYS A 53 -0.68 -1.43 3.47
CA CYS A 53 -1.26 -0.95 4.73
C CYS A 53 -0.53 0.27 5.27
N HIS A 54 0.81 0.27 5.22
CA HIS A 54 1.65 1.25 5.91
C HIS A 54 2.25 2.35 5.01
N GLY A 55 1.92 2.37 3.72
CA GLY A 55 2.51 3.30 2.77
C GLY A 55 4.00 3.01 2.50
N PRO A 56 4.65 3.81 1.65
CA PRO A 56 6.01 3.54 1.22
C PRO A 56 7.03 3.65 2.36
N ALA A 57 7.88 2.64 2.50
CA ALA A 57 8.87 2.55 3.57
C ALA A 57 10.21 3.27 3.27
N ARG A 58 10.29 4.09 2.21
CA ARG A 58 11.57 4.70 1.80
C ARG A 58 12.24 5.50 2.92
N ALA A 59 11.49 6.39 3.57
CA ALA A 59 12.01 7.20 4.66
C ALA A 59 12.45 6.33 5.87
N HIS A 60 11.73 5.24 6.11
CA HIS A 60 12.09 4.25 7.13
C HIS A 60 13.43 3.56 6.83
N LEU A 61 13.73 3.25 5.56
CA LEU A 61 15.03 2.67 5.17
C LEU A 61 16.21 3.64 5.36
N GLU A 62 15.98 4.94 5.18
CA GLU A 62 17.01 5.96 5.39
C GLU A 62 17.21 6.27 6.89
N ASN A 63 16.15 6.16 7.69
CA ASN A 63 16.18 6.34 9.14
C ASN A 63 15.15 5.44 9.81
N SER A 64 15.61 4.39 10.49
CA SER A 64 14.74 3.40 11.14
C SER A 64 13.87 3.95 12.26
N LYS A 65 14.14 5.17 12.75
CA LYS A 65 13.27 5.89 13.71
C LYS A 65 12.02 6.47 13.05
N ILE A 66 12.01 6.62 11.72
CA ILE A 66 10.82 7.00 10.97
C ILE A 66 10.00 5.72 10.79
N HIS A 67 8.86 5.65 11.46
CA HIS A 67 7.96 4.52 11.31
C HIS A 67 7.09 4.68 10.06
N PRO A 68 6.79 3.58 9.34
CA PRO A 68 5.75 3.59 8.31
C PRO A 68 4.40 4.11 8.85
N ALA A 69 3.51 4.53 7.95
CA ALA A 69 2.24 5.10 8.34
C ALA A 69 1.44 4.12 9.21
N ASN A 70 0.98 4.60 10.36
CA ASN A 70 0.13 3.81 11.25
C ASN A 70 -1.34 4.13 10.96
N LYS A 71 -1.93 3.39 10.03
CA LYS A 71 -3.35 3.51 9.69
C LYS A 71 -4.18 2.70 10.67
N GLU A 72 -5.42 3.15 10.91
CA GLU A 72 -6.39 2.33 11.64
C GLU A 72 -6.61 1.01 10.86
N PRO A 73 -6.39 -0.17 11.48
CA PRO A 73 -6.35 -1.44 10.74
C PRO A 73 -7.60 -1.72 9.92
N LYS A 74 -8.80 -1.44 10.44
CA LYS A 74 -10.05 -1.71 9.72
C LYS A 74 -10.15 -0.85 8.47
N SER A 75 -9.79 0.43 8.56
CA SER A 75 -9.73 1.35 7.42
C SER A 75 -8.78 0.86 6.32
N ALA A 76 -7.63 0.28 6.69
CA ALA A 76 -6.69 -0.28 5.74
C ALA A 76 -7.27 -1.52 5.05
N CYS A 77 -7.92 -2.42 5.79
CA CYS A 77 -8.52 -3.62 5.20
C CYS A 77 -9.66 -3.30 4.23
N VAL A 78 -10.57 -2.39 4.60
CA VAL A 78 -11.75 -2.08 3.77
C VAL A 78 -11.43 -1.23 2.55
N SER A 79 -10.20 -0.72 2.42
CA SER A 79 -9.75 -0.06 1.18
C SER A 79 -9.73 -1.01 -0.02
N CYS A 80 -9.66 -2.31 0.23
CA CYS A 80 -9.70 -3.37 -0.79
C CYS A 80 -10.85 -4.35 -0.58
N HIS A 81 -11.16 -4.67 0.68
CA HIS A 81 -12.23 -5.59 1.00
C HIS A 81 -13.57 -4.86 1.13
N GLN A 82 -14.19 -4.56 -0.01
CA GLN A 82 -15.46 -3.85 -0.09
C GLN A 82 -16.45 -4.54 -1.06
N GLY A 83 -17.74 -4.52 -0.68
CA GLY A 83 -18.86 -4.92 -1.54
C GLY A 83 -18.64 -6.25 -2.28
N SER A 84 -18.76 -6.20 -3.62
CA SER A 84 -18.58 -7.35 -4.51
C SER A 84 -17.13 -7.79 -4.69
N HIS A 85 -16.13 -6.95 -4.37
CA HIS A 85 -14.71 -7.31 -4.52
C HIS A 85 -14.26 -8.33 -3.48
N SER A 86 -14.90 -8.35 -2.30
CA SER A 86 -14.62 -9.35 -1.27
C SER A 86 -15.84 -9.61 -0.39
N PRO A 87 -16.89 -10.26 -0.95
CA PRO A 87 -18.18 -10.39 -0.27
C PRO A 87 -18.12 -11.23 1.01
N MET A 88 -17.10 -12.08 1.15
CA MET A 88 -16.89 -12.95 2.31
C MET A 88 -15.89 -12.38 3.33
N PHE A 89 -15.42 -11.15 3.14
CA PHE A 89 -14.48 -10.55 4.08
C PHE A 89 -15.14 -10.28 5.43
N ASN A 90 -14.44 -10.63 6.49
CA ASN A 90 -14.82 -10.34 7.86
C ASN A 90 -13.60 -9.88 8.65
N PHE A 91 -13.58 -8.61 9.05
CA PHE A 91 -12.42 -8.00 9.72
C PHE A 91 -12.01 -8.75 10.99
N GLU A 92 -12.98 -9.09 11.86
CA GLU A 92 -12.76 -9.79 13.14
C GLU A 92 -12.01 -11.12 12.98
N THR A 93 -12.21 -11.82 11.86
CA THR A 93 -11.60 -13.14 11.60
C THR A 93 -10.32 -13.07 10.75
N TYR A 94 -10.13 -12.01 9.96
CA TYR A 94 -8.98 -11.85 9.08
C TYR A 94 -7.85 -11.06 9.73
N TRP A 95 -8.16 -9.97 10.44
CA TRP A 95 -7.15 -9.13 11.08
C TRP A 95 -6.22 -9.89 12.04
N PRO A 96 -6.71 -10.84 12.88
CA PRO A 96 -5.84 -11.61 13.76
C PRO A 96 -4.74 -12.41 13.05
N LYS A 97 -4.87 -12.69 11.74
CA LYS A 97 -3.90 -13.49 10.98
C LYS A 97 -2.65 -12.71 10.55
N ILE A 98 -2.73 -11.38 10.52
CA ILE A 98 -1.67 -10.52 9.96
C ILE A 98 -1.22 -9.42 10.92
N LYS A 99 -1.95 -9.20 12.01
CA LYS A 99 -1.59 -8.19 13.02
C LYS A 99 -0.19 -8.47 13.59
N HIS A 100 0.59 -7.41 13.72
CA HIS A 100 1.95 -7.40 14.26
C HIS A 100 2.19 -6.12 15.06
#